data_AF-A0A2S7JDU0-F1
#
_entry.id   AF-A0A2S7JDU0-F1
#
_cell.length_a   1.000
_cell.length_b   1.000
_cell.length_c   1.000
_cell.angle_alpha   90.00
_cell.angle_beta   90.00
_cell.angle_gamma   90.00
#
_symmetry.space_group_name_H-M   'P 1'
#
loop_
_entity.id
_entity.type
_entity.pdbx_description
1 polymer ?
#
loop_
_entity_poly.entity_id
_entity_poly.type
_entity_poly.pdbx_seq_one_letter_code
_entity_poly.pdbx_strand_id
1 'polypeptide(L)'
;MDIQQVKLLAGRIRGLLEQSNIPLNHSQSLDISAAIIGLRNWPEVMAFPDRVELAELDMASAGRLAHRLKSRFSLELSAEVILDFLRPPTEYKPAHAPQIWPTGAPPGVYVTTSNSAILALLEQYEEATDGALLYAERAGNHFEGSIDLGEDGLWSSGLHRVPSGTLLVIGPIDLNQQSWESNAQRVGMACLRALDSEHRVAILVNTPAPELMYKDLQLMADSEGDDYSSGLVGVVTEDGVLEARNPFVTPLPTPVMVPSNASTDAVPSAALPLFQQALAQRKTGFLVVGSDVLEDHRAIDLVTAMLPLTEFAGPAARVLGRKRSTPAKDMLVPDAVKVLPMMSSIESAYANGYRRMLVQPGYTDAEVLLKYSNEVLFIVGAYGMDVEQVFMELERANGRSSTQAVASNLIAAFGEGHVQARSKEFSLIDMYLPPDVELSESAGFSEVYEFLREHRVLRWEDQLEKLLDAKTVTVGQVKKSLDRQRAVQEFLLSYGKKAVAQSA
;
A
#
# COMPACT_ATOMS: atom_id res chain seq x y z
N MET A 1 1.19 20.68 -33.88
CA MET A 1 0.45 19.45 -33.48
C MET A 1 1.36 18.63 -32.58
N ASP A 2 0.89 17.61 -31.89
CA ASP A 2 1.78 16.65 -31.20
C ASP A 2 1.71 15.25 -31.85
N ILE A 3 2.64 14.36 -31.50
CA ILE A 3 2.70 13.00 -32.07
C ILE A 3 1.40 12.22 -31.82
N GLN A 4 0.74 12.45 -30.68
CA GLN A 4 -0.53 11.78 -30.35
C GLN A 4 -1.67 12.29 -31.24
N GLN A 5 -1.73 13.58 -31.52
CA GLN A 5 -2.68 14.17 -32.47
C GLN A 5 -2.51 13.56 -33.86
N VAL A 6 -1.28 13.31 -34.32
CA VAL A 6 -1.04 12.70 -35.63
C VAL A 6 -1.46 11.23 -35.67
N LYS A 7 -1.28 10.47 -34.57
CA LYS A 7 -1.80 9.11 -34.44
C LYS A 7 -3.33 9.07 -34.49
N LEU A 8 -3.99 10.01 -33.82
CA LEU A 8 -5.45 10.15 -33.87
C LEU A 8 -5.94 10.47 -35.29
N LEU A 9 -5.23 11.35 -36.01
CA LEU A 9 -5.52 11.66 -37.41
C LEU A 9 -5.30 10.45 -38.33
N ALA A 10 -4.30 9.59 -38.07
CA ALA A 10 -4.11 8.34 -38.80
C ALA A 10 -5.32 7.41 -38.68
N GLY A 11 -5.91 7.29 -37.48
CA GLY A 11 -7.15 6.54 -37.26
C GLY A 11 -8.33 7.11 -38.06
N ARG A 12 -8.46 8.43 -38.14
CA ARG A 12 -9.51 9.08 -38.95
C ARG A 12 -9.28 8.89 -40.45
N ILE A 13 -8.04 9.00 -40.92
CA ILE A 13 -7.68 8.72 -42.32
C ILE A 13 -8.04 7.28 -42.70
N ARG A 14 -7.78 6.32 -41.80
CA ARG A 14 -8.18 4.93 -41.99
C ARG A 14 -9.70 4.82 -42.16
N GLY A 15 -10.49 5.43 -41.27
CA GLY A 15 -11.95 5.43 -41.38
C GLY A 15 -12.47 6.05 -42.69
N LEU A 16 -11.84 7.13 -43.16
CA LEU A 16 -12.16 7.75 -44.46
C LEU A 16 -11.89 6.80 -45.64
N LEU A 17 -10.79 6.05 -45.58
CA LEU A 17 -10.38 5.12 -46.62
C LEU A 17 -11.22 3.83 -46.61
N GLU A 18 -11.61 3.35 -45.44
CA GLU A 18 -12.55 2.24 -45.27
C GLU A 18 -13.94 2.58 -45.86
N GLN A 19 -14.44 3.80 -45.64
CA GLN A 19 -15.69 4.28 -46.29
C GLN A 19 -15.57 4.30 -47.83
N SER A 20 -14.36 4.38 -48.35
CA SER A 20 -14.05 4.36 -49.79
C SER A 20 -13.65 2.96 -50.30
N ASN A 21 -13.90 1.89 -49.52
CA ASN A 21 -13.52 0.50 -49.81
C ASN A 21 -12.01 0.27 -50.02
N ILE A 22 -11.16 1.05 -49.35
CA ILE A 22 -9.71 0.89 -49.36
C ILE A 22 -9.27 0.41 -47.96
N PRO A 23 -9.12 -0.91 -47.74
CA PRO A 23 -8.70 -1.44 -46.45
C PRO A 23 -7.22 -1.16 -46.20
N LEU A 24 -6.89 -0.66 -45.02
CA LEU A 24 -5.52 -0.41 -44.59
C LEU A 24 -5.31 -0.86 -43.15
N ASN A 25 -4.14 -1.40 -42.87
CA ASN A 25 -3.72 -1.66 -41.49
C ASN A 25 -3.21 -0.38 -40.81
N HIS A 26 -3.01 -0.45 -39.49
CA HIS A 26 -2.63 0.72 -38.71
C HIS A 26 -1.27 1.32 -39.13
N SER A 27 -0.26 0.47 -39.37
CA SER A 27 1.07 0.91 -39.83
C SER A 27 1.00 1.69 -41.15
N GLN A 28 0.20 1.22 -42.11
CA GLN A 28 -0.04 1.91 -43.37
C GLN A 28 -0.78 3.25 -43.17
N SER A 29 -1.72 3.33 -42.23
CA SER A 29 -2.43 4.57 -41.91
C SER A 29 -1.51 5.64 -41.29
N LEU A 30 -0.55 5.22 -40.46
CA LEU A 30 0.47 6.10 -39.89
C LEU A 30 1.43 6.63 -40.97
N ASP A 31 1.81 5.80 -41.93
CA ASP A 31 2.63 6.23 -43.06
C ASP A 31 1.91 7.27 -43.95
N ILE A 32 0.59 7.14 -44.07
CA ILE A 32 -0.22 8.10 -44.81
C ILE A 32 -0.38 9.40 -44.04
N SER A 33 -0.58 9.34 -42.71
CA SER A 33 -0.75 10.54 -41.88
C SER A 33 0.48 11.45 -41.85
N ALA A 34 1.68 10.91 -42.11
CA ALA A 34 2.90 11.69 -42.30
C ALA A 34 2.76 12.81 -43.37
N ALA A 35 1.86 12.65 -44.35
CA ALA A 35 1.56 13.67 -45.36
C ALA A 35 1.06 14.99 -44.75
N ILE A 36 0.32 14.90 -43.64
CA ILE A 36 -0.22 16.07 -42.95
C ILE A 36 0.91 17.00 -42.53
N ILE A 37 2.06 16.45 -42.12
CA ILE A 37 3.26 17.21 -41.70
C ILE A 37 4.21 17.50 -42.88
N GLY A 38 3.92 16.94 -44.06
CA GLY A 38 4.81 17.01 -45.22
C GLY A 38 6.03 16.09 -45.09
N LEU A 39 5.87 14.95 -44.42
CA LEU A 39 6.87 13.90 -44.24
C LEU A 39 6.50 12.64 -45.03
N ARG A 40 7.47 11.77 -45.30
CA ARG A 40 7.28 10.63 -46.22
C ARG A 40 6.57 9.45 -45.57
N ASN A 41 6.91 9.13 -44.33
CA ASN A 41 6.44 7.95 -43.62
C ASN A 41 6.46 8.17 -42.09
N TRP A 42 5.95 7.19 -41.34
CA TRP A 42 5.87 7.27 -39.89
C TRP A 42 7.24 7.34 -39.18
N PRO A 43 8.29 6.60 -39.61
CA PRO A 43 9.63 6.75 -39.04
C PRO A 43 10.18 8.18 -39.12
N GLU A 44 9.91 8.92 -40.20
CA GLU A 44 10.31 10.33 -40.29
C GLU A 44 9.53 11.23 -39.30
N VAL A 45 8.24 10.94 -39.05
CA VAL A 45 7.46 11.68 -38.04
C VAL A 45 8.09 11.53 -36.64
N MET A 46 8.55 10.32 -36.31
CA MET A 46 9.24 10.04 -35.05
C MET A 46 10.65 10.65 -34.98
N ALA A 47 11.34 10.76 -36.12
CA ALA A 47 12.70 11.31 -36.18
C ALA A 47 12.75 12.85 -36.14
N PHE A 48 11.63 13.54 -36.40
CA PHE A 48 11.56 15.01 -36.48
C PHE A 48 10.41 15.60 -35.64
N PRO A 49 10.43 15.45 -34.29
CA PRO A 49 9.36 15.94 -33.42
C PRO A 49 9.11 17.46 -33.55
N ASP A 50 10.17 18.27 -33.71
CA ASP A 50 10.05 19.72 -33.88
C ASP A 50 9.20 20.10 -35.12
N ARG A 51 9.23 19.28 -36.18
CA ARG A 51 8.39 19.50 -37.37
C ARG A 51 6.93 19.14 -37.13
N VAL A 52 6.66 18.21 -36.21
CA VAL A 52 5.30 17.85 -35.80
C VAL A 52 4.69 18.98 -34.97
N GLU A 53 5.48 19.55 -34.06
CA GLU A 53 5.09 20.68 -33.23
C GLU A 53 4.66 21.89 -34.06
N LEU A 54 5.44 22.24 -35.09
CA LEU A 54 5.18 23.35 -36.00
C LEU A 54 4.04 23.11 -37.01
N ALA A 55 3.56 21.87 -37.15
CA ALA A 55 2.52 21.56 -38.13
C ALA A 55 1.12 21.82 -37.55
N GLU A 56 0.22 22.39 -38.36
CA GLU A 56 -1.19 22.61 -38.01
C GLU A 56 -2.12 21.83 -38.96
N LEU A 57 -3.31 21.46 -38.46
CA LEU A 57 -4.34 20.85 -39.29
C LEU A 57 -5.14 21.95 -40.01
N ASP A 58 -4.64 22.35 -41.18
CA ASP A 58 -5.20 23.40 -42.02
C ASP A 58 -5.44 22.92 -43.47
N MET A 59 -5.85 23.84 -44.34
CA MET A 59 -6.07 23.55 -45.76
C MET A 59 -4.81 23.08 -46.49
N ALA A 60 -3.62 23.53 -46.09
CA ALA A 60 -2.36 23.12 -46.71
C ALA A 60 -2.01 21.67 -46.33
N SER A 61 -2.19 21.31 -45.06
CA SER A 61 -2.04 19.93 -44.55
C SER A 61 -3.05 18.97 -45.17
N ALA A 62 -4.31 19.38 -45.26
CA ALA A 62 -5.35 18.60 -45.94
C ALA A 62 -5.06 18.44 -47.45
N GLY A 63 -4.53 19.48 -48.10
CA GLY A 63 -4.12 19.43 -49.50
C GLY A 63 -2.96 18.45 -49.76
N ARG A 64 -1.96 18.40 -48.87
CA ARG A 64 -0.87 17.40 -48.95
C ARG A 64 -1.39 15.98 -48.82
N LEU A 65 -2.32 15.75 -47.90
CA LEU A 65 -2.98 14.46 -47.74
C LEU A 65 -3.82 14.10 -48.97
N ALA A 66 -4.63 15.02 -49.50
CA ALA A 66 -5.42 14.84 -50.72
C ALA A 66 -4.54 14.38 -51.89
N HIS A 67 -3.39 15.03 -52.07
CA HIS A 67 -2.42 14.65 -53.09
C HIS A 67 -1.85 13.25 -52.87
N ARG A 68 -1.59 12.85 -51.61
CA ARG A 68 -1.14 11.49 -51.27
C ARG A 68 -2.22 10.45 -51.53
N LEU A 69 -3.48 10.73 -51.21
CA LEU A 69 -4.58 9.80 -51.45
C LEU A 69 -4.85 9.62 -52.95
N LYS A 70 -4.81 10.71 -53.73
CA LYS A 70 -4.91 10.66 -55.19
C LYS A 70 -3.76 9.85 -55.82
N SER A 71 -2.52 10.10 -55.40
CA SER A 71 -1.35 9.44 -56.00
C SER A 71 -1.23 7.96 -55.60
N ARG A 72 -1.59 7.58 -54.37
CA ARG A 72 -1.42 6.21 -53.86
C ARG A 72 -2.63 5.31 -54.07
N PHE A 73 -3.84 5.88 -54.08
CA PHE A 73 -5.09 5.11 -54.09
C PHE A 73 -6.07 5.54 -55.18
N SER A 74 -5.71 6.49 -56.05
CA SER A 74 -6.62 7.08 -57.06
C SER A 74 -7.90 7.68 -56.47
N LEU A 75 -7.87 8.05 -55.18
CA LEU A 75 -9.00 8.62 -54.47
C LEU A 75 -8.97 10.14 -54.59
N GLU A 76 -9.93 10.72 -55.32
CA GLU A 76 -10.06 12.16 -55.51
C GLU A 76 -11.02 12.75 -54.47
N LEU A 77 -10.46 13.41 -53.46
CA LEU A 77 -11.19 14.17 -52.45
C LEU A 77 -10.65 15.61 -52.42
N SER A 78 -11.53 16.59 -52.23
CA SER A 78 -11.09 17.98 -52.06
C SER A 78 -10.44 18.16 -50.69
N ALA A 79 -9.57 19.17 -50.58
CA ALA A 79 -8.94 19.52 -49.32
C ALA A 79 -9.97 19.97 -48.27
N GLU A 80 -11.10 20.59 -48.68
CA GLU A 80 -12.17 20.94 -47.73
C GLU A 80 -12.82 19.68 -47.15
N VAL A 81 -13.17 18.69 -48.00
CA VAL A 81 -13.80 17.44 -47.55
C VAL A 81 -12.89 16.67 -46.59
N ILE A 82 -11.59 16.61 -46.89
CA ILE A 82 -10.61 15.98 -46.01
C ILE A 82 -10.49 16.75 -44.69
N LEU A 83 -10.43 18.08 -44.74
CA LEU A 83 -10.28 18.90 -43.54
C LEU A 83 -11.51 18.79 -42.63
N ASP A 84 -12.72 18.80 -43.20
CA ASP A 84 -13.97 18.62 -42.46
C ASP A 84 -14.06 17.23 -41.83
N PHE A 85 -13.60 16.19 -42.53
CA PHE A 85 -13.55 14.83 -41.98
C PHE A 85 -12.52 14.68 -40.85
N LEU A 86 -11.39 15.37 -40.96
CA LEU A 86 -10.31 15.30 -39.97
C LEU A 86 -10.56 16.15 -38.73
N ARG A 87 -11.41 17.17 -38.80
CA ARG A 87 -11.80 18.00 -37.65
C ARG A 87 -12.69 17.25 -36.68
N PRO A 88 -12.54 17.42 -35.35
CA PRO A 88 -13.47 16.82 -34.39
C PRO A 88 -14.88 17.42 -34.56
N PRO A 89 -15.96 16.61 -34.49
CA PRO A 89 -17.31 17.15 -34.49
C PRO A 89 -17.51 18.10 -33.30
N THR A 90 -18.11 19.27 -33.53
CA THR A 90 -18.34 20.31 -32.52
C THR A 90 -19.56 20.04 -31.63
N GLU A 91 -20.29 18.95 -31.82
CA GLU A 91 -21.40 18.54 -30.96
C GLU A 91 -21.14 17.15 -30.38
N TYR A 92 -20.90 17.11 -29.08
CA TYR A 92 -20.89 15.87 -28.30
C TYR A 92 -22.33 15.36 -28.19
N LYS A 93 -22.69 14.40 -29.03
CA LYS A 93 -23.82 13.49 -28.80
C LYS A 93 -23.24 12.11 -28.50
N PRO A 94 -23.67 11.40 -27.45
CA PRO A 94 -23.21 10.06 -27.16
C PRO A 94 -23.85 9.11 -28.18
N ALA A 95 -23.27 9.02 -29.37
CA ALA A 95 -23.33 7.79 -30.13
C ALA A 95 -22.36 6.84 -29.44
N HIS A 96 -22.84 5.70 -28.95
CA HIS A 96 -22.03 4.66 -28.30
C HIS A 96 -20.68 4.54 -29.02
N ALA A 97 -19.60 4.80 -28.29
CA ALA A 97 -18.25 4.67 -28.82
C ALA A 97 -18.10 3.26 -29.42
N PRO A 98 -17.38 3.09 -30.55
CA PRO A 98 -17.14 1.77 -31.12
C PRO A 98 -16.48 0.88 -30.07
N GLN A 99 -17.14 -0.23 -29.71
CA GLN A 99 -16.65 -1.16 -28.70
C GLN A 99 -15.46 -1.93 -29.27
N ILE A 100 -14.28 -1.82 -28.64
CA ILE A 100 -13.04 -2.42 -29.15
C ILE A 100 -13.02 -3.95 -29.01
N TRP A 101 -13.79 -4.49 -28.06
CA TRP A 101 -13.88 -5.92 -27.83
C TRP A 101 -15.33 -6.32 -27.49
N PRO A 102 -16.23 -6.40 -28.50
CA PRO A 102 -17.66 -6.63 -28.28
C PRO A 102 -17.99 -8.08 -27.89
N THR A 103 -17.15 -9.03 -28.30
CA THR A 103 -17.27 -10.46 -27.97
C THR A 103 -16.55 -10.84 -26.67
N GLY A 104 -15.83 -9.91 -26.04
CA GLY A 104 -15.12 -10.15 -24.79
C GLY A 104 -16.04 -10.22 -23.57
N ALA A 105 -15.49 -10.60 -22.42
CA ALA A 105 -16.17 -10.63 -21.13
C ALA A 105 -16.84 -9.28 -20.79
N PRO A 106 -17.84 -9.19 -19.89
CA PRO A 106 -18.45 -7.90 -19.57
C PRO A 106 -17.43 -6.87 -19.04
N PRO A 107 -17.67 -5.55 -19.21
CA PRO A 107 -16.92 -4.51 -18.50
C PRO A 107 -16.88 -4.78 -17.01
N GLY A 108 -15.75 -4.47 -16.37
CA GLY A 108 -15.51 -4.90 -15.01
C GLY A 108 -14.05 -4.93 -14.63
N VAL A 109 -13.82 -5.00 -13.32
CA VAL A 109 -12.52 -5.27 -12.73
C VAL A 109 -12.33 -6.78 -12.56
N TYR A 110 -11.24 -7.28 -13.10
CA TYR A 110 -10.81 -8.67 -13.05
C TYR A 110 -9.43 -8.74 -12.39
N VAL A 111 -9.24 -9.69 -11.48
CA VAL A 111 -8.06 -9.71 -10.62
C VAL A 111 -7.29 -11.01 -10.75
N THR A 112 -5.98 -10.94 -10.55
CA THR A 112 -5.11 -12.11 -10.49
C THR A 112 -3.88 -11.84 -9.65
N THR A 113 -3.28 -12.89 -9.10
CA THR A 113 -1.97 -12.84 -8.47
C THR A 113 -0.85 -13.30 -9.41
N SER A 114 -1.18 -13.66 -10.65
CA SER A 114 -0.29 -14.32 -11.60
C SER A 114 0.12 -13.38 -12.73
N ASN A 115 1.42 -13.17 -12.90
CA ASN A 115 1.94 -12.42 -14.04
C ASN A 115 1.78 -13.20 -15.35
N SER A 116 1.80 -14.55 -15.32
CA SER A 116 1.54 -15.34 -16.53
C SER A 116 0.11 -15.18 -17.02
N ALA A 117 -0.87 -15.11 -16.10
CA ALA A 117 -2.25 -14.82 -16.44
C ALA A 117 -2.42 -13.47 -17.15
N ILE A 118 -1.69 -12.43 -16.69
CA ILE A 118 -1.69 -11.12 -17.36
C ILE A 118 -1.09 -11.22 -18.77
N LEU A 119 0.06 -11.89 -18.94
CA LEU A 119 0.67 -12.03 -20.26
C LEU A 119 -0.24 -12.78 -21.24
N ALA A 120 -0.87 -13.88 -20.80
CA ALA A 120 -1.83 -14.63 -21.60
C ALA A 120 -3.06 -13.79 -21.97
N LEU A 121 -3.55 -12.94 -21.06
CA LEU A 121 -4.66 -12.02 -21.32
C LEU A 121 -4.30 -11.01 -22.42
N LEU A 122 -3.07 -10.48 -22.40
CA LEU A 122 -2.61 -9.52 -23.40
C LEU A 122 -2.56 -10.15 -24.80
N GLU A 123 -2.06 -11.39 -24.90
CA GLU A 123 -2.05 -12.16 -26.16
C GLU A 123 -3.48 -12.41 -26.67
N GLN A 124 -4.39 -12.83 -25.79
CA GLN A 124 -5.79 -13.08 -26.16
C GLN A 124 -6.51 -11.81 -26.61
N TYR A 125 -6.25 -10.69 -25.94
CA TYR A 125 -6.81 -9.40 -26.32
C TYR A 125 -6.31 -8.94 -27.69
N GLU A 126 -5.01 -9.10 -27.97
CA GLU A 126 -4.42 -8.77 -29.28
C GLU A 126 -5.08 -9.57 -30.41
N GLU A 127 -5.23 -10.89 -30.23
CA GLU A 127 -5.88 -11.77 -31.21
C GLU A 127 -7.36 -11.40 -31.41
N ALA A 128 -8.09 -11.14 -30.33
CA ALA A 128 -9.52 -10.89 -30.38
C ALA A 128 -9.89 -9.50 -30.92
N THR A 129 -8.95 -8.56 -30.93
CA THR A 129 -9.20 -7.16 -31.31
C THR A 129 -8.43 -6.70 -32.55
N ASP A 130 -7.75 -7.63 -33.24
CA ASP A 130 -6.90 -7.35 -34.41
C ASP A 130 -5.82 -6.28 -34.09
N GLY A 131 -5.20 -6.43 -32.92
CA GLY A 131 -4.14 -5.54 -32.44
C GLY A 131 -4.61 -4.17 -31.96
N ALA A 132 -5.79 -4.07 -31.33
CA ALA A 132 -6.23 -2.82 -30.73
C ALA A 132 -5.30 -2.38 -29.58
N LEU A 133 -5.22 -1.07 -29.37
CA LEU A 133 -4.43 -0.50 -28.28
C LEU A 133 -5.01 -0.91 -26.92
N LEU A 134 -4.13 -1.24 -26.00
CA LEU A 134 -4.42 -1.41 -24.57
C LEU A 134 -3.57 -0.45 -23.76
N TYR A 135 -4.00 -0.16 -22.54
CA TYR A 135 -3.26 0.72 -21.65
C TYR A 135 -2.78 -0.07 -20.44
N ALA A 136 -1.52 0.09 -20.08
CA ALA A 136 -0.93 -0.69 -19.01
C ALA A 136 0.00 0.15 -18.13
N GLU A 137 0.08 -0.23 -16.87
CA GLU A 137 1.20 0.11 -16.00
C GLU A 137 2.28 -0.99 -16.06
N ARG A 138 3.09 -1.13 -15.01
CA ARG A 138 4.23 -2.06 -14.93
C ARG A 138 3.91 -3.52 -15.25
N ALA A 139 2.70 -4.01 -14.95
CA ALA A 139 2.32 -5.41 -15.19
C ALA A 139 2.12 -5.75 -16.68
N GLY A 140 1.96 -4.74 -17.56
CA GLY A 140 1.71 -4.96 -18.99
C GLY A 140 2.49 -4.04 -19.94
N ASN A 141 3.25 -3.07 -19.43
CA ASN A 141 3.96 -2.07 -20.24
C ASN A 141 5.07 -2.63 -21.14
N HIS A 142 5.45 -3.89 -20.98
CA HIS A 142 6.43 -4.56 -21.83
C HIS A 142 5.80 -5.16 -23.11
N PHE A 143 4.48 -5.12 -23.24
CA PHE A 143 3.77 -5.66 -24.40
C PHE A 143 3.75 -4.64 -25.55
N GLU A 144 4.01 -5.10 -26.78
CA GLU A 144 4.22 -4.21 -27.95
C GLU A 144 3.01 -3.31 -28.25
N GLY A 145 1.78 -3.83 -28.06
CA GLY A 145 0.52 -3.09 -28.22
C GLY A 145 0.11 -2.21 -27.04
N SER A 146 0.93 -2.13 -25.98
CA SER A 146 0.59 -1.39 -24.76
C SER A 146 0.97 0.10 -24.84
N ILE A 147 0.12 0.94 -24.28
CA ILE A 147 0.40 2.34 -23.97
C ILE A 147 0.64 2.45 -22.47
N ASP A 148 1.83 2.95 -22.10
CA ASP A 148 2.14 3.24 -20.71
C ASP A 148 1.21 4.34 -20.18
N LEU A 149 0.51 4.04 -19.09
CA LEU A 149 -0.34 5.00 -18.38
C LEU A 149 0.45 6.11 -17.68
N GLY A 150 1.77 5.94 -17.51
CA GLY A 150 2.65 6.95 -16.94
C GLY A 150 2.34 7.26 -15.47
N GLU A 151 2.75 8.45 -15.03
CA GLU A 151 2.64 8.86 -13.62
C GLU A 151 1.19 9.10 -13.17
N ASP A 152 0.32 9.56 -14.08
CA ASP A 152 -1.10 9.82 -13.78
C ASP A 152 -1.94 8.54 -13.74
N GLY A 153 -1.43 7.41 -14.24
CA GLY A 153 -2.11 6.11 -14.16
C GLY A 153 -3.56 6.16 -14.68
N LEU A 154 -4.50 5.67 -13.86
CA LEU A 154 -5.93 5.71 -14.15
C LEU A 154 -6.58 7.10 -14.06
N TRP A 155 -5.90 8.09 -13.48
CA TRP A 155 -6.35 9.47 -13.42
C TRP A 155 -6.07 10.25 -14.70
N SER A 156 -5.39 9.62 -15.68
CA SER A 156 -5.14 10.23 -16.97
C SER A 156 -6.44 10.69 -17.64
N SER A 157 -6.52 11.99 -17.92
CA SER A 157 -7.67 12.58 -18.63
C SER A 157 -7.85 12.03 -20.05
N GLY A 158 -6.79 11.44 -20.62
CA GLY A 158 -6.81 10.77 -21.92
C GLY A 158 -7.74 9.55 -21.94
N LEU A 159 -7.93 8.88 -20.81
CA LEU A 159 -8.79 7.69 -20.70
C LEU A 159 -10.27 7.99 -20.99
N HIS A 160 -10.73 9.23 -20.78
CA HIS A 160 -12.10 9.61 -21.15
C HIS A 160 -12.37 9.60 -22.67
N ARG A 161 -11.30 9.57 -23.48
CA ARG A 161 -11.38 9.53 -24.94
C ARG A 161 -11.16 8.12 -25.49
N VAL A 162 -10.85 7.17 -24.62
CA VAL A 162 -10.61 5.78 -24.99
C VAL A 162 -11.95 5.09 -25.22
N PRO A 163 -12.10 4.29 -26.29
CA PRO A 163 -13.36 3.63 -26.56
C PRO A 163 -13.78 2.65 -25.46
N SER A 164 -15.09 2.40 -25.37
CA SER A 164 -15.63 1.41 -24.44
C SER A 164 -15.06 0.01 -24.73
N GLY A 165 -14.92 -0.78 -23.67
CA GLY A 165 -14.42 -2.14 -23.77
C GLY A 165 -12.91 -2.29 -23.95
N THR A 166 -12.14 -1.19 -23.98
CA THR A 166 -10.67 -1.25 -23.94
C THR A 166 -10.17 -1.94 -22.68
N LEU A 167 -9.09 -2.72 -22.85
CA LEU A 167 -8.36 -3.35 -21.76
C LEU A 167 -7.40 -2.36 -21.10
N LEU A 168 -7.53 -2.22 -19.77
CA LEU A 168 -6.61 -1.52 -18.89
C LEU A 168 -5.91 -2.55 -17.99
N VAL A 169 -4.59 -2.52 -17.88
CA VAL A 169 -3.81 -3.41 -17.01
C VAL A 169 -3.09 -2.62 -15.93
N ILE A 170 -3.41 -2.89 -14.66
CA ILE A 170 -2.91 -2.16 -13.49
C ILE A 170 -2.05 -3.09 -12.65
N GLY A 171 -1.00 -2.52 -12.06
CA GLY A 171 -0.20 -3.17 -11.04
C GLY A 171 1.22 -3.51 -11.48
N PRO A 172 1.95 -4.32 -10.70
CA PRO A 172 1.46 -4.98 -9.49
C PRO A 172 1.08 -3.98 -8.39
N ILE A 173 -0.10 -4.15 -7.79
CA ILE A 173 -0.47 -3.45 -6.55
C ILE A 173 -0.06 -4.31 -5.36
N ASP A 174 0.64 -3.72 -4.40
CA ASP A 174 1.19 -4.43 -3.25
C ASP A 174 0.27 -4.27 -2.04
N LEU A 175 -0.44 -5.33 -1.64
CA LEU A 175 -1.31 -5.29 -0.47
C LEU A 175 -0.50 -5.45 0.82
N ASN A 176 -0.30 -4.34 1.50
CA ASN A 176 0.34 -4.21 2.81
C ASN A 176 -0.17 -2.93 3.48
N GLN A 177 0.08 -2.76 4.78
CA GLN A 177 -0.46 -1.65 5.56
C GLN A 177 -0.02 -0.28 5.03
N GLN A 178 1.26 -0.13 4.67
CA GLN A 178 1.81 1.14 4.20
C GLN A 178 1.17 1.64 2.91
N SER A 179 0.78 0.74 2.00
CA SER A 179 0.17 1.10 0.72
C SER A 179 -1.34 0.83 0.67
N TRP A 180 -1.98 0.57 1.81
CA TRP A 180 -3.40 0.20 1.84
C TRP A 180 -4.29 1.32 1.27
N GLU A 181 -4.17 2.54 1.80
CA GLU A 181 -4.99 3.69 1.38
C GLU A 181 -4.76 4.05 -0.10
N SER A 182 -3.49 4.16 -0.53
CA SER A 182 -3.19 4.50 -1.92
C SER A 182 -3.65 3.42 -2.90
N ASN A 183 -3.61 2.15 -2.51
CA ASN A 183 -4.19 1.09 -3.33
C ASN A 183 -5.72 1.08 -3.30
N ALA A 184 -6.35 1.47 -2.18
CA ALA A 184 -7.80 1.62 -2.12
C ALA A 184 -8.29 2.62 -3.17
N GLN A 185 -7.68 3.82 -3.21
CA GLN A 185 -7.94 4.84 -4.23
C GLN A 185 -7.78 4.31 -5.67
N ARG A 186 -6.74 3.51 -5.92
CA ARG A 186 -6.51 2.89 -7.24
C ARG A 186 -7.56 1.86 -7.60
N VAL A 187 -7.98 1.03 -6.66
CA VAL A 187 -9.06 0.04 -6.84
C VAL A 187 -10.40 0.76 -7.06
N GLY A 188 -10.70 1.80 -6.29
CA GLY A 188 -11.90 2.62 -6.49
C GLY A 188 -11.92 3.26 -7.88
N MET A 189 -10.81 3.85 -8.32
CA MET A 189 -10.71 4.42 -9.67
C MET A 189 -10.82 3.35 -10.77
N ALA A 190 -10.27 2.14 -10.56
CA ALA A 190 -10.45 1.02 -11.48
C ALA A 190 -11.93 0.64 -11.62
N CYS A 191 -12.66 0.58 -10.50
CA CYS A 191 -14.10 0.33 -10.50
C CYS A 191 -14.86 1.44 -11.24
N LEU A 192 -14.53 2.71 -10.98
CA LEU A 192 -15.15 3.84 -11.68
C LEU A 192 -14.93 3.75 -13.20
N ARG A 193 -13.71 3.42 -13.65
CA ARG A 193 -13.42 3.24 -15.09
C ARG A 193 -14.21 2.08 -15.70
N ALA A 194 -14.40 1.00 -14.95
CA ALA A 194 -15.21 -0.12 -15.40
C ALA A 194 -16.71 0.25 -15.50
N LEU A 195 -17.23 1.00 -14.54
CA LEU A 195 -18.65 1.37 -14.46
C LEU A 195 -19.03 2.51 -15.43
N ASP A 196 -18.26 3.60 -15.46
CA ASP A 196 -18.61 4.80 -16.22
C ASP A 196 -18.16 4.73 -17.67
N SER A 197 -16.98 4.16 -17.91
CA SER A 197 -16.34 4.12 -19.24
C SER A 197 -16.45 2.74 -19.90
N GLU A 198 -17.13 1.80 -19.24
CA GLU A 198 -17.32 0.42 -19.70
C GLU A 198 -15.99 -0.26 -20.08
N HIS A 199 -14.92 0.03 -19.35
CA HIS A 199 -13.60 -0.58 -19.56
C HIS A 199 -13.50 -1.96 -18.90
N ARG A 200 -12.55 -2.76 -19.39
CA ARG A 200 -12.13 -4.02 -18.76
C ARG A 200 -10.82 -3.75 -18.07
N VAL A 201 -10.79 -3.92 -16.75
CA VAL A 201 -9.61 -3.58 -15.96
C VAL A 201 -9.05 -4.85 -15.34
N ALA A 202 -7.83 -5.23 -15.73
CA ALA A 202 -7.10 -6.32 -15.13
C ALA A 202 -6.15 -5.78 -14.05
N ILE A 203 -6.25 -6.28 -12.82
CA ILE A 203 -5.36 -5.88 -11.72
C ILE A 203 -4.47 -7.06 -11.32
N LEU A 204 -3.16 -6.86 -11.45
CA LEU A 204 -2.17 -7.76 -10.86
C LEU A 204 -1.99 -7.39 -9.38
N VAL A 205 -2.29 -8.33 -8.50
CA VAL A 205 -2.24 -8.16 -7.05
C VAL A 205 -1.10 -8.97 -6.46
N ASN A 206 -0.32 -8.35 -5.58
CA ASN A 206 0.65 -9.04 -4.76
C ASN A 206 0.22 -8.93 -3.30
N THR A 207 -0.09 -10.07 -2.68
CA THR A 207 -0.67 -10.13 -1.32
C THR A 207 -0.03 -11.28 -0.52
N PRO A 208 0.14 -11.13 0.81
CA PRO A 208 0.55 -12.24 1.66
C PRO A 208 -0.54 -13.32 1.82
N ALA A 209 -1.81 -13.01 1.50
CA ALA A 209 -2.95 -13.90 1.67
C ALA A 209 -3.83 -13.94 0.40
N PRO A 210 -3.41 -14.68 -0.66
CA PRO A 210 -4.15 -14.77 -1.92
C PRO A 210 -5.62 -15.19 -1.76
N GLU A 211 -5.92 -16.03 -0.78
CA GLU A 211 -7.27 -16.49 -0.46
C GLU A 211 -8.19 -15.38 0.07
N LEU A 212 -7.62 -14.28 0.60
CA LEU A 212 -8.35 -13.12 1.12
C LEU A 212 -8.43 -11.96 0.12
N MET A 213 -7.71 -12.04 -1.00
CA MET A 213 -7.59 -10.98 -2.00
C MET A 213 -8.95 -10.37 -2.40
N TYR A 214 -9.95 -11.19 -2.69
CA TYR A 214 -11.26 -10.71 -3.14
C TYR A 214 -11.96 -9.85 -2.09
N LYS A 215 -11.87 -10.25 -0.82
CA LYS A 215 -12.44 -9.48 0.27
C LYS A 215 -11.65 -8.20 0.53
N ASP A 216 -10.33 -8.26 0.45
CA ASP A 216 -9.48 -7.07 0.60
C ASP A 216 -9.80 -6.02 -0.48
N LEU A 217 -9.96 -6.45 -1.73
CA LEU A 217 -10.34 -5.56 -2.84
C LEU A 217 -11.76 -5.03 -2.70
N GLN A 218 -12.70 -5.83 -2.20
CA GLN A 218 -14.05 -5.35 -1.89
C GLN A 218 -14.01 -4.28 -0.80
N LEU A 219 -13.29 -4.51 0.29
CA LEU A 219 -13.13 -3.52 1.37
C LEU A 219 -12.50 -2.22 0.87
N MET A 220 -11.52 -2.31 -0.03
CA MET A 220 -10.90 -1.16 -0.69
C MET A 220 -11.88 -0.40 -1.58
N ALA A 221 -12.67 -1.10 -2.39
CA ALA A 221 -13.66 -0.44 -3.24
C ALA A 221 -14.75 0.24 -2.40
N ASP A 222 -15.25 -0.44 -1.37
CA ASP A 222 -16.30 0.08 -0.46
C ASP A 222 -15.82 1.30 0.36
N SER A 223 -14.51 1.46 0.60
CA SER A 223 -13.99 2.63 1.32
C SER A 223 -13.90 3.89 0.47
N GLU A 224 -13.86 3.76 -0.87
CA GLU A 224 -13.68 4.89 -1.79
C GLU A 224 -14.99 5.50 -2.29
N GLY A 225 -16.08 4.73 -2.31
CA GLY A 225 -17.36 5.22 -2.80
C GLY A 225 -18.48 4.21 -2.69
N ASP A 226 -19.70 4.73 -2.60
CA ASP A 226 -20.92 3.92 -2.63
C ASP A 226 -21.00 3.17 -3.97
N ASP A 227 -21.38 1.90 -3.90
CA ASP A 227 -21.55 0.98 -5.04
C ASP A 227 -20.29 0.71 -5.90
N TYR A 228 -19.10 1.22 -5.54
CA TYR A 228 -17.87 0.96 -6.29
C TYR A 228 -17.55 -0.54 -6.38
N SER A 229 -17.82 -1.30 -5.33
CA SER A 229 -17.62 -2.76 -5.34
C SER A 229 -18.48 -3.50 -6.36
N SER A 230 -19.53 -2.88 -6.91
CA SER A 230 -20.29 -3.46 -8.05
C SER A 230 -19.46 -3.55 -9.34
N GLY A 231 -18.38 -2.76 -9.45
CA GLY A 231 -17.41 -2.84 -10.54
C GLY A 231 -16.47 -4.04 -10.44
N LEU A 232 -16.42 -4.75 -9.30
CA LEU A 232 -15.60 -5.95 -9.11
C LEU A 232 -16.33 -7.17 -9.69
N VAL A 233 -15.83 -7.72 -10.80
CA VAL A 233 -16.55 -8.71 -11.60
C VAL A 233 -15.95 -10.10 -11.53
N GLY A 234 -14.63 -10.25 -11.58
CA GLY A 234 -14.08 -11.57 -11.89
C GLY A 234 -12.59 -11.76 -11.67
N VAL A 235 -12.09 -12.82 -12.30
CA VAL A 235 -10.68 -13.24 -12.26
C VAL A 235 -10.08 -13.25 -13.66
N VAL A 236 -8.76 -13.07 -13.72
CA VAL A 236 -7.98 -13.42 -14.91
C VAL A 236 -7.43 -14.84 -14.69
N THR A 237 -7.85 -15.80 -15.51
CA THR A 237 -7.36 -17.19 -15.42
C THR A 237 -5.93 -17.30 -15.94
N GLU A 238 -5.25 -18.41 -15.65
CA GLU A 238 -3.88 -18.66 -16.16
C GLU A 238 -3.80 -18.68 -17.69
N ASP A 239 -4.89 -19.03 -18.37
CA ASP A 239 -5.00 -19.01 -19.83
C ASP A 239 -5.35 -17.62 -20.39
N GLY A 240 -5.39 -16.59 -19.54
CA GLY A 240 -5.66 -15.21 -19.94
C GLY A 240 -7.15 -14.86 -20.05
N VAL A 241 -8.06 -15.77 -19.70
CA VAL A 241 -9.49 -15.55 -19.85
C VAL A 241 -10.04 -14.69 -18.71
N LEU A 242 -10.84 -13.69 -19.06
CA LEU A 242 -11.63 -12.91 -18.10
C LEU A 242 -12.89 -13.69 -17.71
N GLU A 243 -12.92 -14.26 -16.52
CA GLU A 243 -14.04 -15.07 -16.03
C GLU A 243 -14.78 -14.35 -14.90
N ALA A 244 -16.10 -14.21 -15.05
CA ALA A 244 -16.95 -13.61 -14.03
C ALA A 244 -17.06 -14.52 -12.79
N ARG A 245 -16.99 -13.90 -11.62
CA ARG A 245 -17.09 -14.57 -10.32
C ARG A 245 -18.33 -14.06 -9.58
N ASN A 246 -19.32 -14.93 -9.37
CA ASN A 246 -20.57 -14.55 -8.69
C ASN A 246 -20.90 -15.54 -7.54
N PRO A 247 -20.92 -15.09 -6.27
CA PRO A 247 -20.57 -13.76 -5.79
C PRO A 247 -19.06 -13.48 -5.90
N PHE A 248 -18.65 -12.22 -6.07
CA PHE A 248 -17.23 -11.83 -6.13
C PHE A 248 -16.48 -12.27 -4.86
N VAL A 249 -17.10 -12.03 -3.70
CA VAL A 249 -16.61 -12.52 -2.40
C VAL A 249 -17.49 -13.67 -1.92
N THR A 250 -16.87 -14.80 -1.63
CA THR A 250 -17.53 -15.92 -0.96
C THR A 250 -17.40 -15.75 0.56
N PRO A 251 -18.40 -16.17 1.35
CA PRO A 251 -18.29 -16.13 2.81
C PRO A 251 -17.03 -16.84 3.29
N LEU A 252 -16.20 -16.11 4.05
CA LEU A 252 -14.99 -16.66 4.64
C LEU A 252 -15.30 -17.29 6.00
N PRO A 253 -14.59 -18.37 6.38
CA PRO A 253 -14.73 -18.96 7.69
C PRO A 253 -14.34 -17.96 8.77
N THR A 254 -15.09 -17.95 9.88
CA THR A 254 -14.73 -17.18 11.06
C THR A 254 -13.39 -17.70 11.62
N PRO A 255 -12.44 -16.83 11.97
CA PRO A 255 -11.15 -17.25 12.50
C PRO A 255 -11.35 -18.05 13.79
N VAL A 256 -10.68 -19.19 13.86
CA VAL A 256 -10.66 -20.03 15.05
C VAL A 256 -9.55 -19.51 15.98
N MET A 257 -9.87 -19.42 17.26
CA MET A 257 -8.87 -19.11 18.28
C MET A 257 -7.90 -20.29 18.38
N VAL A 258 -6.63 -20.04 18.07
CA VAL A 258 -5.54 -20.99 18.26
C VAL A 258 -4.83 -20.61 19.56
N PRO A 259 -4.84 -21.47 20.60
CA PRO A 259 -4.07 -21.22 21.81
C PRO A 259 -2.58 -21.07 21.49
N SER A 260 -1.95 -20.09 22.09
CA SER A 260 -0.52 -19.86 21.98
C SER A 260 0.24 -20.93 22.75
N ASN A 261 1.26 -21.49 22.11
CA ASN A 261 2.26 -22.34 22.77
C ASN A 261 3.48 -21.54 23.27
N ALA A 262 3.44 -20.20 23.18
CA ALA A 262 4.51 -19.35 23.67
C ALA A 262 4.62 -19.39 25.19
N SER A 263 5.87 -19.28 25.68
CA SER A 263 6.13 -19.07 27.10
C SER A 263 6.08 -17.59 27.44
N THR A 264 5.71 -17.28 28.69
CA THR A 264 5.81 -15.94 29.27
C THR A 264 7.20 -15.64 29.84
N ASP A 265 8.16 -16.56 29.74
CA ASP A 265 9.48 -16.48 30.40
C ASP A 265 10.33 -15.27 29.96
N ALA A 266 10.08 -14.73 28.76
CA ALA A 266 10.77 -13.52 28.30
C ALA A 266 10.31 -12.26 29.08
N VAL A 267 9.17 -12.30 29.77
CA VAL A 267 8.70 -11.18 30.60
C VAL A 267 9.40 -11.23 31.95
N PRO A 268 10.09 -10.17 32.37
CA PRO A 268 10.70 -10.12 33.69
C PRO A 268 9.66 -10.36 34.80
N SER A 269 10.01 -11.20 35.78
CA SER A 269 9.09 -11.64 36.84
C SER A 269 8.42 -10.50 37.62
N ALA A 270 9.09 -9.33 37.73
CA ALA A 270 8.54 -8.15 38.37
C ALA A 270 7.44 -7.46 37.53
N ALA A 271 7.46 -7.59 36.20
CA ALA A 271 6.49 -6.99 35.29
C ALA A 271 5.30 -7.91 35.00
N LEU A 272 5.47 -9.23 35.07
CA LEU A 272 4.42 -10.19 34.72
C LEU A 272 3.10 -9.98 35.49
N PRO A 273 3.08 -9.82 36.84
CA PRO A 273 1.84 -9.55 37.56
C PRO A 273 1.19 -8.21 37.19
N LEU A 274 2.00 -7.21 36.84
CA LEU A 274 1.54 -5.87 36.44
C LEU A 274 0.86 -5.91 35.07
N PHE A 275 1.41 -6.66 34.12
CA PHE A 275 0.74 -6.91 32.84
C PHE A 275 -0.60 -7.62 33.02
N GLN A 276 -0.63 -8.67 33.85
CA GLN A 276 -1.87 -9.39 34.13
C GLN A 276 -2.94 -8.48 34.75
N GLN A 277 -2.53 -7.59 35.66
CA GLN A 277 -3.42 -6.58 36.25
C GLN A 277 -3.96 -5.61 35.18
N ALA A 278 -3.09 -5.05 34.35
CA ALA A 278 -3.48 -4.08 33.31
C ALA A 278 -4.43 -4.70 32.28
N LEU A 279 -4.14 -5.93 31.84
CA LEU A 279 -4.97 -6.67 30.88
C LEU A 279 -6.32 -7.12 31.47
N ALA A 280 -6.40 -7.29 32.79
CA ALA A 280 -7.67 -7.53 33.46
C ALA A 280 -8.57 -6.29 33.49
N GLN A 281 -7.98 -5.09 33.52
CA GLN A 281 -8.71 -3.82 33.53
C GLN A 281 -9.11 -3.37 32.12
N ARG A 282 -8.22 -3.52 31.13
CA ARG A 282 -8.43 -3.04 29.76
C ARG A 282 -8.09 -4.11 28.74
N LYS A 283 -9.07 -4.44 27.90
CA LYS A 283 -9.00 -5.54 26.92
C LYS A 283 -8.67 -5.09 25.49
N THR A 284 -8.76 -3.81 25.21
CA THR A 284 -8.55 -3.20 23.89
C THR A 284 -7.70 -1.94 24.02
N GLY A 285 -6.97 -1.58 22.97
CA GLY A 285 -6.01 -0.49 22.97
C GLY A 285 -4.60 -0.97 22.67
N PHE A 286 -3.60 -0.24 23.16
CA PHE A 286 -2.20 -0.44 22.80
C PHE A 286 -1.41 -1.11 23.94
N LEU A 287 -0.90 -2.31 23.67
CA LEU A 287 0.10 -2.99 24.49
C LEU A 287 1.46 -2.86 23.81
N VAL A 288 2.30 -1.96 24.32
CA VAL A 288 3.58 -1.61 23.70
C VAL A 288 4.73 -2.17 24.53
N VAL A 289 5.55 -3.00 23.90
CA VAL A 289 6.74 -3.60 24.51
C VAL A 289 7.97 -3.23 23.70
N GLY A 290 9.04 -2.84 24.40
CA GLY A 290 10.28 -2.36 23.81
C GLY A 290 11.50 -3.05 24.37
N SER A 291 12.54 -3.10 23.55
CA SER A 291 13.87 -3.59 23.95
C SER A 291 14.97 -2.70 23.37
N ASP A 292 16.09 -2.61 24.07
CA ASP A 292 17.33 -2.00 23.59
C ASP A 292 18.08 -2.84 22.54
N VAL A 293 17.67 -4.10 22.35
CA VAL A 293 18.25 -5.01 21.36
C VAL A 293 17.81 -4.60 19.95
N LEU A 294 18.79 -4.34 19.07
CA LEU A 294 18.53 -3.94 17.69
C LEU A 294 18.45 -5.15 16.77
N GLU A 295 17.23 -5.64 16.54
CA GLU A 295 16.93 -6.74 15.63
C GLU A 295 15.95 -6.33 14.52
N ASP A 296 15.83 -7.17 13.47
CA ASP A 296 14.89 -6.96 12.36
C ASP A 296 13.42 -6.90 12.83
N HIS A 297 13.09 -7.63 13.91
CA HIS A 297 11.79 -7.63 14.58
C HIS A 297 11.97 -7.13 16.02
N ARG A 298 11.50 -5.92 16.26
CA ARG A 298 11.72 -5.21 17.52
C ARG A 298 11.01 -5.91 18.68
N ALA A 299 11.74 -6.15 19.78
CA ALA A 299 11.21 -6.75 21.01
C ALA A 299 10.41 -8.05 20.76
N ILE A 300 10.79 -8.86 19.76
CA ILE A 300 9.96 -9.96 19.28
C ILE A 300 9.71 -11.03 20.34
N ASP A 301 10.66 -11.26 21.24
CA ASP A 301 10.50 -12.22 22.34
C ASP A 301 9.46 -11.72 23.36
N LEU A 302 9.46 -10.42 23.68
CA LEU A 302 8.44 -9.80 24.52
C LEU A 302 7.07 -9.82 23.84
N VAL A 303 7.00 -9.48 22.54
CA VAL A 303 5.75 -9.57 21.74
C VAL A 303 5.19 -10.99 21.76
N THR A 304 6.07 -11.99 21.60
CA THR A 304 5.71 -13.41 21.62
C THR A 304 5.17 -13.83 22.99
N ALA A 305 5.79 -13.35 24.07
CA ALA A 305 5.35 -13.61 25.44
C ALA A 305 4.01 -12.93 25.80
N MET A 306 3.60 -11.90 25.07
CA MET A 306 2.26 -11.29 25.23
C MET A 306 1.14 -12.11 24.61
N LEU A 307 1.43 -13.04 23.68
CA LEU A 307 0.41 -13.86 23.01
C LEU A 307 -0.45 -14.69 24.00
N PRO A 308 0.13 -15.46 24.94
CA PRO A 308 -0.67 -16.22 25.90
C PRO A 308 -1.40 -15.31 26.91
N LEU A 309 -0.82 -14.16 27.26
CA LEU A 309 -1.43 -13.21 28.21
C LEU A 309 -2.67 -12.52 27.65
N THR A 310 -2.83 -12.49 26.33
CA THR A 310 -3.88 -11.73 25.65
C THR A 310 -4.98 -12.61 25.05
N GLU A 311 -4.93 -13.95 25.18
CA GLU A 311 -5.87 -14.87 24.50
C GLU A 311 -7.35 -14.54 24.69
N PHE A 312 -7.70 -13.99 25.86
CA PHE A 312 -9.07 -13.57 26.16
C PHE A 312 -9.65 -12.53 25.19
N ALA A 313 -8.80 -11.81 24.45
CA ALA A 313 -9.20 -10.76 23.50
C ALA A 313 -9.51 -11.31 22.08
N GLY A 314 -9.45 -12.63 21.87
CA GLY A 314 -9.92 -13.28 20.64
C GLY A 314 -8.81 -13.77 19.71
N PRO A 315 -9.10 -14.03 18.42
CA PRO A 315 -8.10 -14.55 17.49
C PRO A 315 -7.06 -13.49 17.14
N ALA A 316 -5.82 -13.93 17.00
CA ALA A 316 -4.67 -13.09 16.69
C ALA A 316 -4.25 -13.22 15.23
N ALA A 317 -3.81 -12.10 14.66
CA ALA A 317 -3.20 -12.04 13.35
C ALA A 317 -1.98 -11.11 13.36
N ARG A 318 -1.15 -11.25 12.32
CA ARG A 318 -0.03 -10.35 12.04
C ARG A 318 -0.43 -9.45 10.90
N VAL A 319 -0.07 -8.17 10.97
CA VAL A 319 -0.29 -7.23 9.86
C VAL A 319 1.03 -7.02 9.13
N LEU A 320 1.03 -7.21 7.81
CA LEU A 320 2.19 -6.93 6.98
C LEU A 320 2.38 -5.41 6.85
N GLY A 321 3.38 -4.86 7.55
CA GLY A 321 3.62 -3.42 7.56
C GLY A 321 3.97 -2.84 6.18
N ARG A 322 4.90 -3.48 5.46
CA ARG A 322 5.35 -3.04 4.14
C ARG A 322 5.87 -4.21 3.31
N LYS A 323 6.01 -4.00 2.00
CA LYS A 323 6.78 -4.92 1.16
C LYS A 323 8.28 -4.80 1.43
N ARG A 324 8.94 -5.95 1.64
CA ARG A 324 10.39 -6.06 1.77
C ARG A 324 11.00 -6.57 0.46
N SER A 325 12.21 -6.10 0.15
CA SER A 325 13.05 -6.71 -0.90
C SER A 325 13.49 -8.14 -0.55
N THR A 326 13.45 -8.50 0.74
CA THR A 326 13.75 -9.85 1.25
C THR A 326 12.55 -10.37 2.07
N PRO A 327 11.53 -10.96 1.42
CA PRO A 327 10.31 -11.45 2.09
C PRO A 327 10.58 -12.52 3.15
N ALA A 328 11.66 -13.31 3.01
CA ALA A 328 12.05 -14.32 3.99
C ALA A 328 12.24 -13.73 5.41
N LYS A 329 12.59 -12.44 5.52
CA LYS A 329 12.72 -11.75 6.81
C LYS A 329 11.41 -11.71 7.58
N ASP A 330 10.27 -11.67 6.91
CA ASP A 330 8.96 -11.67 7.59
C ASP A 330 8.69 -13.02 8.29
N MET A 331 9.43 -14.08 7.93
CA MET A 331 9.34 -15.39 8.58
C MET A 331 10.44 -15.63 9.63
N LEU A 332 11.37 -14.69 9.82
CA LEU A 332 12.41 -14.76 10.86
C LEU A 332 11.87 -14.32 12.23
N VAL A 333 10.82 -14.99 12.70
CA VAL A 333 10.16 -14.75 13.99
C VAL A 333 10.03 -16.07 14.77
N PRO A 334 9.76 -16.04 16.09
CA PRO A 334 9.46 -17.24 16.86
C PRO A 334 8.29 -18.04 16.29
N ASP A 335 8.28 -19.36 16.49
CA ASP A 335 7.29 -20.26 15.87
C ASP A 335 5.85 -19.95 16.30
N ALA A 336 5.66 -19.52 17.55
CA ALA A 336 4.36 -19.06 18.05
C ALA A 336 3.80 -17.84 17.29
N VAL A 337 4.67 -17.02 16.69
CA VAL A 337 4.28 -15.91 15.81
C VAL A 337 4.14 -16.39 14.36
N LYS A 338 4.98 -17.32 13.90
CA LYS A 338 4.91 -17.87 12.52
C LYS A 338 3.55 -18.51 12.20
N VAL A 339 2.94 -19.17 13.18
CA VAL A 339 1.63 -19.84 13.01
C VAL A 339 0.46 -18.88 12.86
N LEU A 340 0.64 -17.60 13.18
CA LEU A 340 -0.41 -16.60 13.04
C LEU A 340 -0.59 -16.23 11.56
N PRO A 341 -1.84 -16.04 11.10
CA PRO A 341 -2.12 -15.60 9.74
C PRO A 341 -1.54 -14.20 9.51
N MET A 342 -1.00 -13.99 8.30
CA MET A 342 -0.47 -12.70 7.86
C MET A 342 -1.52 -11.98 7.03
N MET A 343 -2.04 -10.88 7.55
CA MET A 343 -3.06 -10.04 6.93
C MET A 343 -2.42 -8.89 6.18
N SER A 344 -3.07 -8.44 5.10
CA SER A 344 -2.64 -7.30 4.28
C SER A 344 -2.67 -5.99 5.05
N SER A 345 -3.62 -5.81 5.97
CA SER A 345 -3.82 -4.57 6.73
C SER A 345 -4.62 -4.81 8.02
N ILE A 346 -4.73 -3.78 8.86
CA ILE A 346 -5.60 -3.72 10.04
C ILE A 346 -7.06 -3.81 9.63
N GLU A 347 -7.46 -3.12 8.56
CA GLU A 347 -8.80 -3.15 7.99
C GLU A 347 -9.18 -4.57 7.58
N SER A 348 -8.30 -5.24 6.85
CA SER A 348 -8.46 -6.64 6.44
C SER A 348 -8.56 -7.57 7.66
N ALA A 349 -7.65 -7.42 8.63
CA ALA A 349 -7.67 -8.20 9.86
C ALA A 349 -8.98 -8.02 10.64
N TYR A 350 -9.41 -6.78 10.83
CA TYR A 350 -10.63 -6.44 11.57
C TYR A 350 -11.88 -7.01 10.89
N ALA A 351 -12.00 -6.81 9.57
CA ALA A 351 -13.13 -7.31 8.77
C ALA A 351 -13.18 -8.85 8.73
N ASN A 352 -12.04 -9.52 8.92
CA ASN A 352 -11.97 -10.98 9.03
C ASN A 352 -12.15 -11.49 10.47
N GLY A 353 -12.49 -10.62 11.43
CA GLY A 353 -12.84 -11.03 12.80
C GLY A 353 -11.65 -11.16 13.75
N TYR A 354 -10.44 -10.78 13.32
CA TYR A 354 -9.30 -10.69 14.23
C TYR A 354 -9.45 -9.49 15.16
N ARG A 355 -9.14 -9.70 16.44
CA ARG A 355 -9.25 -8.69 17.50
C ARG A 355 -7.97 -8.51 18.31
N ARG A 356 -6.96 -9.34 18.02
CA ARG A 356 -5.57 -9.12 18.43
C ARG A 356 -4.69 -8.97 17.22
N MET A 357 -3.91 -7.91 17.16
CA MET A 357 -3.10 -7.60 15.98
C MET A 357 -1.68 -7.29 16.36
N LEU A 358 -0.74 -8.03 15.78
CA LEU A 358 0.68 -7.74 15.86
C LEU A 358 1.00 -6.76 14.75
N VAL A 359 1.35 -5.54 15.12
CA VAL A 359 1.55 -4.43 14.18
C VAL A 359 2.92 -3.80 14.33
N GLN A 360 3.42 -3.25 13.22
CA GLN A 360 4.62 -2.43 13.19
C GLN A 360 4.18 -0.96 13.06
N PRO A 361 4.32 -0.14 14.11
CA PRO A 361 3.68 1.17 14.15
C PRO A 361 4.29 2.16 13.15
N GLY A 362 5.55 1.95 12.76
CA GLY A 362 6.23 2.79 11.76
C GLY A 362 5.68 2.71 10.34
N TYR A 363 4.66 1.89 10.07
CA TYR A 363 4.03 1.73 8.75
C TYR A 363 2.51 1.94 8.78
N THR A 364 1.97 2.46 9.89
CA THR A 364 0.54 2.62 10.07
C THR A 364 0.23 3.99 10.64
N ASP A 365 -0.78 4.64 10.08
CA ASP A 365 -1.20 5.92 10.61
C ASP A 365 -1.94 5.80 11.96
N ALA A 366 -1.75 6.77 12.85
CA ALA A 366 -2.28 6.76 14.21
C ALA A 366 -3.79 6.85 14.17
N GLU A 367 -4.33 7.58 13.20
CA GLU A 367 -5.77 7.68 12.97
C GLU A 367 -6.36 6.30 12.65
N VAL A 368 -5.67 5.48 11.85
CA VAL A 368 -6.08 4.09 11.57
C VAL A 368 -6.00 3.25 12.85
N LEU A 369 -4.89 3.32 13.59
CA LEU A 369 -4.75 2.61 14.86
C LEU A 369 -5.84 2.99 15.88
N LEU A 370 -6.12 4.29 16.04
CA LEU A 370 -7.13 4.84 16.95
C LEU A 370 -8.55 4.51 16.51
N LYS A 371 -8.83 4.47 15.20
CA LYS A 371 -10.13 4.05 14.67
C LYS A 371 -10.55 2.68 15.20
N TYR A 372 -9.61 1.77 15.38
CA TYR A 372 -9.88 0.40 15.84
C TYR A 372 -9.49 0.15 17.31
N SER A 373 -8.85 1.09 18.01
CA SER A 373 -8.27 0.86 19.35
C SER A 373 -9.29 0.53 20.42
N ASN A 374 -10.55 0.94 20.25
CA ASN A 374 -11.63 0.60 21.20
C ASN A 374 -12.10 -0.86 21.07
N GLU A 375 -11.84 -1.51 19.94
CA GLU A 375 -12.31 -2.87 19.65
C GLU A 375 -11.17 -3.89 19.48
N VAL A 376 -9.95 -3.42 19.23
CA VAL A 376 -8.79 -4.24 18.94
C VAL A 376 -7.73 -4.06 20.01
N LEU A 377 -7.08 -5.17 20.39
CA LEU A 377 -5.85 -5.16 21.16
C LEU A 377 -4.66 -5.19 20.20
N PHE A 378 -3.93 -4.09 20.11
CA PHE A 378 -2.68 -3.99 19.35
C PHE A 378 -1.51 -4.40 20.21
N ILE A 379 -0.73 -5.37 19.74
CA ILE A 379 0.53 -5.79 20.35
C ILE A 379 1.66 -5.22 19.50
N VAL A 380 2.44 -4.33 20.11
CA VAL A 380 3.38 -3.47 19.39
C VAL A 380 4.79 -3.71 19.91
N GLY A 381 5.69 -4.10 19.01
CA GLY A 381 7.13 -4.20 19.27
C GLY A 381 7.86 -2.90 18.92
N ALA A 382 8.60 -2.34 19.87
CA ALA A 382 9.32 -1.08 19.75
C ALA A 382 10.82 -1.23 20.03
N TYR A 383 11.61 -0.28 19.54
CA TYR A 383 13.01 -0.14 19.94
C TYR A 383 13.08 0.92 21.03
N GLY A 384 13.62 0.58 22.19
CA GLY A 384 13.71 1.47 23.34
C GLY A 384 13.58 0.72 24.65
N MET A 385 14.33 1.18 25.67
CA MET A 385 14.31 0.58 27.01
C MET A 385 13.50 1.38 28.03
N ASP A 386 13.16 2.63 27.73
CA ASP A 386 12.37 3.49 28.60
C ASP A 386 11.00 3.78 27.96
N VAL A 387 10.02 4.07 28.82
CA VAL A 387 8.61 4.29 28.43
C VAL A 387 8.48 5.38 27.37
N GLU A 388 9.28 6.45 27.47
CA GLU A 388 9.20 7.59 26.55
C GLU A 388 9.66 7.19 25.14
N GLN A 389 10.77 6.45 25.01
CA GLN A 389 11.24 5.93 23.73
C GLN A 389 10.26 4.93 23.12
N VAL A 390 9.75 4.00 23.94
CA VAL A 390 8.80 2.98 23.52
C VAL A 390 7.51 3.60 23.00
N PHE A 391 6.99 4.60 23.72
CA PHE A 391 5.83 5.36 23.30
C PHE A 391 6.10 6.17 22.02
N MET A 392 7.26 6.83 21.93
CA MET A 392 7.65 7.59 20.74
C MET A 392 7.68 6.73 19.46
N GLU A 393 8.12 5.47 19.55
CA GLU A 393 8.11 4.56 18.39
C GLU A 393 6.69 4.17 17.95
N LEU A 394 5.70 4.15 18.86
CA LEU A 394 4.29 4.01 18.49
C LEU A 394 3.79 5.25 17.72
N GLU A 395 4.26 6.44 18.08
CA GLU A 395 3.87 7.71 17.45
C GLU A 395 4.62 8.04 16.16
N ARG A 396 5.76 7.37 15.91
CA ARG A 396 6.79 7.81 14.95
C ARG A 396 6.30 8.05 13.52
N ALA A 397 5.22 7.40 13.09
CA ALA A 397 4.66 7.57 11.75
C ALA A 397 3.76 8.83 11.59
N ASN A 398 3.36 9.51 12.67
CA ASN A 398 2.05 10.17 12.68
C ASN A 398 1.97 11.68 12.91
N GLY A 399 3.10 12.36 13.10
CA GLY A 399 3.04 13.74 13.58
C GLY A 399 2.40 13.82 14.97
N ARG A 400 2.62 14.94 15.67
CA ARG A 400 2.32 15.06 17.10
C ARG A 400 0.83 15.35 17.43
N SER A 401 -0.07 15.25 16.45
CA SER A 401 -1.47 15.66 16.59
C SER A 401 -2.33 14.65 17.36
N SER A 402 -1.96 13.37 17.36
CA SER A 402 -2.73 12.28 18.00
C SER A 402 -2.13 11.78 19.31
N THR A 403 -1.09 12.45 19.82
CA THR A 403 -0.28 12.01 20.98
C THR A 403 -1.12 11.70 22.22
N GLN A 404 -2.02 12.61 22.58
CA GLN A 404 -2.91 12.43 23.73
C GLN A 404 -3.85 11.24 23.55
N ALA A 405 -4.47 11.11 22.38
CA ALA A 405 -5.43 10.03 22.11
C ALA A 405 -4.75 8.66 22.13
N VAL A 406 -3.51 8.56 21.63
CA VAL A 406 -2.72 7.33 21.70
C VAL A 406 -2.36 7.00 23.15
N ALA A 407 -1.88 7.97 23.93
CA ALA A 407 -1.56 7.78 25.34
C ALA A 407 -2.77 7.32 26.17
N SER A 408 -3.93 7.94 25.96
CA SER A 408 -5.19 7.59 26.61
C SER A 408 -5.71 6.20 26.23
N ASN A 409 -5.20 5.60 25.15
CA ASN A 409 -5.51 4.25 24.69
C ASN A 409 -4.45 3.20 25.03
N LEU A 410 -3.40 3.57 25.78
CA LEU A 410 -2.44 2.59 26.29
C LEU A 410 -3.12 1.62 27.27
N ILE A 411 -2.78 0.34 27.15
CA ILE A 411 -2.95 -0.69 28.17
C ILE A 411 -1.70 -0.70 29.05
N ALA A 412 -0.53 -0.68 28.42
CA ALA A 412 0.77 -0.57 29.07
C ALA A 412 1.82 -0.11 28.06
N ALA A 413 2.84 0.59 28.55
CA ALA A 413 4.08 0.81 27.83
C ALA A 413 5.22 0.25 28.67
N PHE A 414 5.99 -0.66 28.09
CA PHE A 414 7.06 -1.38 28.78
C PHE A 414 8.34 -1.35 27.95
N GLY A 415 9.45 -0.99 28.57
CA GLY A 415 10.78 -1.05 27.98
C GLY A 415 11.71 -1.92 28.81
N GLU A 416 12.56 -2.68 28.12
CA GLU A 416 13.59 -3.50 28.72
C GLU A 416 14.97 -3.15 28.17
N GLY A 417 15.92 -2.91 29.07
CA GLY A 417 17.33 -2.70 28.75
C GLY A 417 18.21 -3.77 29.36
N HIS A 418 19.24 -4.21 28.65
CA HIS A 418 20.11 -5.29 29.10
C HIS A 418 21.50 -4.78 29.47
N VAL A 419 21.95 -5.04 30.70
CA VAL A 419 23.31 -4.71 31.16
C VAL A 419 24.12 -5.98 31.33
N GLN A 420 25.24 -6.05 30.60
CA GLN A 420 26.16 -7.17 30.65
C GLN A 420 27.26 -6.92 31.67
N ALA A 421 27.33 -7.75 32.71
CA ALA A 421 28.37 -7.67 33.73
C ALA A 421 28.99 -9.05 34.01
N ARG A 422 30.28 -9.18 33.65
CA ARG A 422 31.04 -10.43 33.69
C ARG A 422 30.37 -11.49 32.80
N SER A 423 29.84 -12.56 33.37
CA SER A 423 29.14 -13.65 32.67
C SER A 423 27.64 -13.67 32.97
N LYS A 424 27.09 -12.56 33.47
CA LYS A 424 25.68 -12.44 33.84
C LYS A 424 25.08 -11.20 33.19
N GLU A 425 23.88 -11.37 32.67
CA GLU A 425 23.04 -10.28 32.18
C GLU A 425 22.07 -9.83 33.28
N PHE A 426 21.82 -8.53 33.33
CA PHE A 426 20.87 -7.89 34.21
C PHE A 426 19.87 -7.11 33.38
N SER A 427 18.59 -7.43 33.53
CA SER A 427 17.48 -6.68 32.92
C SER A 427 17.17 -5.45 33.77
N LEU A 428 16.98 -4.32 33.10
CA LEU A 428 16.46 -3.07 33.63
C LEU A 428 15.11 -2.83 32.97
N ILE A 429 14.07 -2.71 33.78
CA ILE A 429 12.71 -2.54 33.27
C ILE A 429 12.14 -1.15 33.58
N ASP A 430 11.47 -0.57 32.61
CA ASP A 430 10.68 0.66 32.75
C ASP A 430 9.24 0.36 32.33
N MET A 431 8.27 0.69 33.18
CA MET A 431 6.88 0.33 32.92
C MET A 431 5.94 1.43 33.34
N TYR A 432 5.09 1.84 32.41
CA TYR A 432 3.94 2.70 32.63
C TYR A 432 2.67 1.88 32.56
N LEU A 433 1.78 2.13 33.53
CA LEU A 433 0.39 1.69 33.52
C LEU A 433 -0.51 2.93 33.63
N PRO A 434 -1.63 2.96 32.90
CA PRO A 434 -2.61 4.03 33.04
C PRO A 434 -3.06 4.18 34.51
N PRO A 435 -2.96 5.38 35.10
CA PRO A 435 -3.48 5.62 36.44
C PRO A 435 -5.02 5.75 36.40
N ASP A 436 -5.65 5.77 37.58
CA ASP A 436 -7.09 6.07 37.71
C ASP A 436 -7.43 7.54 37.37
N VAL A 437 -6.42 8.40 37.17
CA VAL A 437 -6.57 9.80 36.79
C VAL A 437 -6.47 9.92 35.27
N GLU A 438 -7.44 10.59 34.65
CA GLU A 438 -7.45 10.77 33.20
C GLU A 438 -6.45 11.85 32.76
N LEU A 439 -5.78 11.58 31.63
CA LEU A 439 -4.96 12.56 30.92
C LEU A 439 -5.88 13.59 30.26
N SER A 440 -5.63 14.89 30.50
CA SER A 440 -6.43 15.97 29.91
C SER A 440 -6.59 15.80 28.40
N GLU A 441 -7.81 15.97 27.89
CA GLU A 441 -8.09 15.93 26.43
C GLU A 441 -7.32 17.01 25.66
N SER A 442 -6.99 18.12 26.32
CA SER A 442 -6.19 19.21 25.74
C SER A 442 -4.69 19.03 25.93
N ALA A 443 -4.23 17.87 26.45
CA ALA A 443 -2.84 17.68 26.82
C ALA A 443 -1.92 17.81 25.61
N GLY A 444 -0.97 18.74 25.70
CA GLY A 444 0.06 18.92 24.68
C GLY A 444 1.11 17.82 24.72
N PHE A 445 1.92 17.71 23.67
CA PHE A 445 2.99 16.72 23.56
C PHE A 445 3.86 16.62 24.83
N SER A 446 4.36 17.73 25.36
CA SER A 446 5.19 17.71 26.56
C SER A 446 4.45 17.22 27.80
N GLU A 447 3.19 17.62 27.97
CA GLU A 447 2.35 17.23 29.11
C GLU A 447 2.06 15.72 29.09
N VAL A 448 1.90 15.12 27.90
CA VAL A 448 1.74 13.67 27.76
C VAL A 448 3.01 12.93 28.23
N TYR A 449 4.19 13.37 27.80
CA TYR A 449 5.44 12.70 28.20
C TYR A 449 5.74 12.87 29.69
N GLU A 450 5.43 14.04 30.26
CA GLU A 450 5.49 14.25 31.71
C GLU A 450 4.53 13.31 32.44
N PHE A 451 3.28 13.21 31.98
CA PHE A 451 2.28 12.31 32.54
C PHE A 451 2.73 10.84 32.49
N LEU A 452 3.27 10.37 31.36
CA LEU A 452 3.82 9.03 31.23
C LEU A 452 4.97 8.79 32.21
N ARG A 453 5.88 9.76 32.35
CA ARG A 453 7.05 9.66 33.25
C ARG A 453 6.66 9.61 34.73
N GLU A 454 5.67 10.41 35.12
CA GLU A 454 5.20 10.49 36.51
C GLU A 454 4.53 9.19 36.97
N HIS A 455 3.78 8.55 36.09
CA HIS A 455 2.97 7.36 36.39
C HIS A 455 3.68 6.03 36.04
N ARG A 456 5.01 6.04 35.93
CA ARG A 456 5.81 4.81 35.84
C ARG A 456 5.73 4.02 37.14
N VAL A 457 5.24 2.80 37.05
CA VAL A 457 5.10 1.84 38.17
C VAL A 457 6.39 1.05 38.42
N LEU A 458 7.22 0.91 37.38
CA LEU A 458 8.59 0.39 37.49
C LEU A 458 9.51 1.37 36.79
N ARG A 459 10.65 1.67 37.42
CA ARG A 459 11.63 2.64 36.95
C ARG A 459 12.97 1.96 36.78
N TRP A 460 13.57 2.08 35.60
CA TRP A 460 14.87 1.50 35.32
C TRP A 460 15.97 2.20 36.13
N GLU A 461 15.79 3.49 36.44
CA GLU A 461 16.72 4.30 37.24
C GLU A 461 16.94 3.71 38.63
N ASP A 462 15.85 3.34 39.31
CA ASP A 462 15.89 2.78 40.67
C ASP A 462 16.61 1.42 40.70
N GLN A 463 16.47 0.64 39.63
CA GLN A 463 17.13 -0.67 39.49
C GLN A 463 18.62 -0.50 39.18
N LEU A 464 18.95 0.44 38.29
CA LEU A 464 20.33 0.73 37.94
C LEU A 464 21.10 1.31 39.13
N GLU A 465 20.50 2.23 39.89
CA GLU A 465 21.10 2.79 41.11
C GLU A 465 21.45 1.68 42.09
N LYS A 466 20.50 0.76 42.38
CA LYS A 466 20.75 -0.39 43.26
C LYS A 466 21.90 -1.28 42.77
N LEU A 467 21.99 -1.55 41.47
CA LEU A 467 23.07 -2.37 40.91
C LEU A 467 24.43 -1.68 41.00
N LEU A 468 24.49 -0.35 40.84
CA LEU A 468 25.69 0.46 40.96
C LEU A 468 26.14 0.60 42.42
N ASP A 469 25.21 0.90 43.33
CA ASP A 469 25.47 1.01 44.78
C ASP A 469 25.98 -0.32 45.35
N ALA A 470 25.37 -1.44 44.93
CA ALA A 470 25.79 -2.78 45.30
C ALA A 470 27.09 -3.23 44.59
N LYS A 471 27.65 -2.40 43.69
CA LYS A 471 28.83 -2.71 42.85
C LYS A 471 28.68 -4.01 42.07
N THR A 472 27.44 -4.39 41.77
CA THR A 472 27.12 -5.57 40.95
C THR A 472 27.46 -5.30 39.49
N VAL A 473 27.25 -4.05 39.05
CA VAL A 473 27.69 -3.54 37.75
C VAL A 473 28.56 -2.30 37.94
N THR A 474 29.37 -1.96 36.94
CA THR A 474 30.19 -0.74 36.92
C THR A 474 29.67 0.25 35.89
N VAL A 475 29.94 1.55 36.09
CA VAL A 475 29.60 2.61 35.13
C VAL A 475 30.11 2.28 33.71
N GLY A 476 31.32 1.72 33.60
CA GLY A 476 31.89 1.31 32.31
C GLY A 476 31.12 0.18 31.63
N GLN A 477 30.64 -0.80 32.39
CA GLN A 477 29.79 -1.88 31.86
C GLN A 477 28.45 -1.34 31.36
N VAL A 478 27.81 -0.48 32.15
CA VAL A 478 26.53 0.13 31.79
C VAL A 478 26.67 0.95 30.50
N LYS A 479 27.71 1.80 30.41
CA LYS A 479 27.98 2.58 29.18
C LYS A 479 28.24 1.71 27.96
N LYS A 480 28.87 0.55 28.14
CA LYS A 480 29.16 -0.37 27.05
C LYS A 480 27.90 -1.09 26.56
N SER A 481 27.03 -1.51 27.47
CA SER A 481 25.80 -2.22 27.13
C SER A 481 24.71 -1.29 26.58
N LEU A 482 24.61 -0.08 27.11
CA LEU A 482 23.55 0.88 26.81
C LEU A 482 24.12 2.16 26.19
N ASP A 483 25.05 2.01 25.25
CA ASP A 483 25.79 3.11 24.63
C ASP A 483 24.88 4.07 23.82
N ARG A 484 23.84 3.52 23.21
CA ARG A 484 22.83 4.24 22.42
C ARG A 484 21.73 4.88 23.25
N GLN A 485 21.69 4.63 24.56
CA GLN A 485 20.61 5.06 25.43
C GLN A 485 20.96 6.40 26.09
N ARG A 486 20.45 7.50 25.51
CA ARG A 486 20.76 8.85 25.97
C ARG A 486 20.35 9.10 27.43
N ALA A 487 19.17 8.62 27.83
CA ALA A 487 18.67 8.76 29.20
C ALA A 487 19.62 8.11 30.22
N VAL A 488 20.22 6.97 29.88
CA VAL A 488 21.22 6.28 30.70
C VAL A 488 22.48 7.12 30.85
N GLN A 489 22.96 7.76 29.78
CA GLN A 489 24.14 8.63 29.85
C GLN A 489 23.88 9.84 30.77
N GLU A 490 22.71 10.45 30.67
CA GLU A 490 22.29 11.58 31.51
C GLU A 490 22.18 11.16 32.99
N PHE A 491 21.57 10.01 33.27
CA PHE A 491 21.52 9.42 34.61
C PHE A 491 22.92 9.20 35.20
N LEU A 492 23.83 8.56 34.45
CA LEU A 492 25.18 8.26 34.94
C LEU A 492 25.99 9.53 35.27
N LEU A 493 25.75 10.64 34.55
CA LEU A 493 26.34 11.94 34.88
C LEU A 493 25.81 12.48 36.21
N SER A 494 24.51 12.39 36.47
CA SER A 494 23.94 12.77 37.77
C SER A 494 24.38 11.86 38.92
N TYR A 495 24.42 10.55 38.69
CA TYR A 495 24.86 9.57 39.68
C TYR A 495 26.33 9.80 40.09
N GLY A 496 27.22 10.08 39.13
CA GLY A 496 28.61 10.40 39.42
C GLY A 496 28.77 11.63 40.33
N LYS A 497 27.96 12.68 40.12
CA LYS A 497 27.95 13.88 41.00
C LYS A 497 27.49 13.54 42.42
N LYS A 498 26.44 12.71 42.55
CA LYS A 498 25.91 12.26 43.85
C LYS A 498 26.92 11.40 44.61
N ALA A 499 27.56 10.45 43.94
CA ALA A 499 28.56 9.57 44.54
C ALA A 499 29.80 10.34 45.05
N VAL A 500 30.26 11.35 44.31
CA VAL A 500 31.36 12.23 44.75
C VAL A 500 30.95 13.03 46.00
N ALA A 501 29.74 13.60 46.00
CA ALA A 501 29.23 14.36 47.14
C ALA A 501 29.00 13.52 48.41
N GLN A 502 28.77 12.21 48.29
CA GLN A 502 28.62 11.29 49.42
C GLN A 502 29.97 10.73 49.93
N SER A 503 31.03 10.82 49.11
CA SER A 503 32.39 10.38 49.46
C SER A 503 33.29 11.49 50.01
N ALA A 504 32.84 12.74 49.91
CA ALA A 504 33.44 13.93 50.52
C ALA A 504 32.77 14.19 51.87
#